data_AF-A0AAW2SZY9-F1
#
_entry.id   AF-A0AAW2SZY9-F1
#
_cell.length_a   1.000
_cell.length_b   1.000
_cell.length_c   1.000
_cell.angle_alpha   90.00
_cell.angle_beta   90.00
_cell.angle_gamma   90.00
#
_symmetry.space_group_name_H-M   'P 1'
#
loop_
_entity.id
_entity.type
_entity.pdbx_description
1 polymer ?
#
loop_
_entity_poly.entity_id
_entity_poly.type
_entity_poly.pdbx_seq_one_letter_code
_entity_poly.pdbx_strand_id
1 'polypeptide(L)'
;MEAEEDAAGTIIEDDEIYVNGGEAGESQRHRPIISGEQLDIEAYAALYTGRTKISRLLFIAEKCGVPSMQLEALRMAYDEIKKGENTQLFREVIAKIDGRLGPDYGPDNAWADAVDRRAELRKEKLENELNAYRVG
;
A
#
# COMPACT_ATOMS: atom_id res chain seq x y z
N MET A 1 9.27 22.99 69.94
CA MET A 1 9.83 24.14 69.22
C MET A 1 11.17 23.69 68.66
N GLU A 2 11.20 22.85 67.61
CA GLU A 2 10.65 23.07 66.24
C GLU A 2 11.35 24.26 65.57
N ALA A 3 11.90 24.14 64.36
CA ALA A 3 12.06 22.97 63.48
C ALA A 3 13.29 23.14 62.55
N GLU A 4 13.45 22.23 61.58
CA GLU A 4 14.38 22.30 60.42
C GLU A 4 14.16 23.59 59.57
N GLU A 5 14.85 23.94 58.48
CA GLU A 5 15.77 23.30 57.50
C GLU A 5 16.68 24.45 56.97
N ASP A 6 17.69 24.37 56.10
CA ASP A 6 18.27 23.35 55.19
C ASP A 6 19.79 23.63 55.01
N ALA A 7 20.53 22.86 54.21
CA ALA A 7 21.95 23.07 53.90
C ALA A 7 22.25 23.44 52.43
N ALA A 8 23.37 24.14 52.21
CA ALA A 8 23.80 24.66 50.92
C ALA A 8 23.95 23.61 49.81
N GLY A 9 23.55 23.98 48.58
CA GLY A 9 23.61 23.11 47.39
C GLY A 9 24.96 23.10 46.66
N THR A 10 24.99 22.50 45.46
CA THR A 10 26.08 22.60 44.48
C THR A 10 25.52 22.40 43.06
N ILE A 11 26.10 23.08 42.07
CA ILE A 11 25.76 22.98 40.65
C ILE A 11 26.45 21.75 40.05
N ILE A 12 25.74 20.94 39.25
CA ILE A 12 26.34 19.97 38.32
C ILE A 12 25.60 20.10 36.97
N GLU A 13 26.38 20.08 35.89
CA GLU A 13 25.98 20.37 34.51
C GLU A 13 25.42 19.14 33.77
N ASP A 14 25.07 19.33 32.49
CA ASP A 14 24.46 18.34 31.59
C ASP A 14 25.16 16.97 31.61
N ASP A 15 24.37 15.89 31.65
CA ASP A 15 24.79 14.62 31.04
C ASP A 15 23.59 13.84 30.47
N GLU A 16 23.87 13.07 29.43
CA GLU A 16 22.88 12.54 28.50
C GLU A 16 22.06 11.39 29.11
N ILE A 17 20.75 11.34 28.82
CA ILE A 17 19.92 10.17 29.19
C ILE A 17 20.25 8.97 28.31
N TYR A 18 21.27 8.22 28.73
CA TYR A 18 21.72 6.96 28.11
C TYR A 18 20.55 6.02 27.80
N VAL A 19 20.36 5.73 26.52
CA VAL A 19 19.44 4.69 26.05
C VAL A 19 19.95 3.34 26.55
N ASN A 20 19.33 2.83 27.61
CA ASN A 20 19.74 1.56 28.19
C ASN A 20 19.28 0.39 27.30
N GLY A 21 20.23 -0.16 26.54
CA GLY A 21 20.00 -1.26 25.60
C GLY A 21 19.70 -2.58 26.32
N GLY A 22 18.42 -2.88 26.51
CA GLY A 22 17.97 -4.23 26.89
C GLY A 22 17.80 -5.11 25.65
N GLU A 23 18.52 -6.23 25.60
CA GLU A 23 18.36 -7.24 24.55
C GLU A 23 16.96 -7.87 24.60
N ALA A 24 16.09 -7.47 23.67
CA ALA A 24 14.80 -8.10 23.43
C ALA A 24 14.66 -8.36 21.92
N GLY A 25 14.53 -9.64 21.56
CA GLY A 25 14.81 -10.15 20.21
C GLY A 25 14.10 -9.44 19.06
N GLU A 26 14.80 -9.36 17.93
CA GLU A 26 14.44 -8.61 16.71
C GLU A 26 13.06 -8.97 16.14
N SER A 27 12.52 -10.15 16.46
CA SER A 27 11.23 -10.66 15.99
C SER A 27 9.98 -9.88 16.45
N GLN A 28 10.08 -8.94 17.40
CA GLN A 28 8.90 -8.24 17.94
C GLN A 28 8.63 -6.84 17.36
N ARG A 29 9.58 -6.19 16.68
CA ARG A 29 9.42 -4.80 16.20
C ARG A 29 8.53 -4.63 14.97
N HIS A 30 7.95 -5.70 14.43
CA HIS A 30 7.17 -5.67 13.20
C HIS A 30 5.81 -6.40 13.23
N ARG A 31 5.18 -6.54 14.42
CA ARG A 31 3.76 -6.92 14.46
C ARG A 31 2.90 -5.77 13.90
N PRO A 32 2.05 -6.00 12.88
CA PRO A 32 1.09 -4.99 12.43
C PRO A 32 0.16 -4.59 13.58
N ILE A 33 -0.11 -3.29 13.71
CA ILE A 33 -1.00 -2.73 14.75
C ILE A 33 -2.46 -3.21 14.57
N ILE A 34 -2.81 -3.68 13.37
CA ILE A 34 -4.11 -4.23 13.03
C ILE A 34 -4.05 -5.75 13.25
N SER A 35 -4.73 -6.26 14.28
CA SER A 35 -5.04 -7.69 14.36
C SER A 35 -5.90 -8.09 13.16
N GLY A 36 -5.50 -9.14 12.44
CA GLY A 36 -6.14 -9.54 11.18
C GLY A 36 -7.62 -9.93 11.31
N GLU A 37 -8.14 -10.12 12.52
CA GLU A 37 -9.50 -10.56 12.78
C GLU A 37 -10.56 -9.44 12.70
N GLN A 38 -10.19 -8.16 12.48
CA GLN A 38 -11.14 -7.03 12.50
C GLN A 38 -10.96 -5.95 11.41
N LEU A 39 -10.26 -6.22 10.30
CA LEU A 39 -10.20 -5.28 9.18
C LEU A 39 -11.29 -5.58 8.13
N ASP A 40 -12.32 -4.74 8.07
CA ASP A 40 -13.24 -4.67 6.94
C ASP A 40 -12.50 -4.05 5.73
N ILE A 41 -12.24 -4.89 4.72
CA ILE A 41 -11.46 -4.53 3.53
C ILE A 41 -12.27 -3.61 2.61
N GLU A 42 -13.57 -3.85 2.45
CA GLU A 42 -14.43 -3.06 1.57
C GLU A 42 -14.60 -1.64 2.14
N ALA A 43 -14.92 -1.52 3.43
CA ALA A 43 -15.02 -0.22 4.11
C ALA A 43 -13.70 0.56 4.09
N TYR A 44 -12.56 -0.11 4.33
CA TYR A 44 -11.24 0.54 4.26
C TYR A 44 -10.88 0.98 2.83
N ALA A 45 -11.14 0.13 1.83
CA ALA A 45 -10.79 0.43 0.45
C ALA A 45 -11.74 1.45 -0.20
N ALA A 46 -12.96 1.62 0.30
CA ALA A 46 -13.89 2.67 -0.12
C ALA A 46 -13.40 4.11 0.19
N LEU A 47 -12.47 4.26 1.14
CA LEU A 47 -11.83 5.55 1.46
C LEU A 47 -10.84 6.05 0.39
N TYR A 48 -10.53 5.22 -0.60
CA TYR A 48 -9.54 5.50 -1.64
C TYR A 48 -10.11 5.19 -3.03
N THR A 49 -9.48 5.74 -4.07
CA THR A 49 -9.81 5.46 -5.47
C THR A 49 -8.53 5.25 -6.31
N GLY A 50 -8.67 4.56 -7.44
CA GLY A 50 -7.61 4.40 -8.44
C GLY A 50 -6.33 3.81 -7.86
N ARG A 51 -5.16 4.38 -8.23
CA ARG A 51 -3.84 3.82 -7.89
C ARG A 51 -3.65 3.60 -6.39
N THR A 52 -4.10 4.53 -5.55
CA THR A 52 -3.95 4.40 -4.08
C THR A 52 -4.78 3.23 -3.55
N LYS A 53 -6.03 3.06 -4.01
CA LYS A 53 -6.87 1.92 -3.62
C LYS A 53 -6.21 0.60 -4.00
N ILE A 54 -5.71 0.49 -5.24
CA ILE A 54 -5.02 -0.70 -5.74
C ILE A 54 -3.77 -1.01 -4.90
N SER A 55 -2.90 -0.03 -4.64
CA SER A 55 -1.69 -0.24 -3.84
C SER A 55 -2.00 -0.65 -2.39
N ARG A 56 -3.07 -0.11 -1.78
CA ARG A 56 -3.52 -0.52 -0.44
C ARG A 56 -4.04 -1.96 -0.43
N LEU A 57 -4.87 -2.33 -1.41
CA LEU A 57 -5.41 -3.69 -1.54
C LEU A 57 -4.30 -4.73 -1.76
N LEU A 58 -3.35 -4.46 -2.65
CA LEU A 58 -2.21 -5.34 -2.88
C LEU A 58 -1.32 -5.50 -1.64
N PHE A 59 -1.13 -4.44 -0.85
CA PHE A 59 -0.42 -4.52 0.43
C PHE A 59 -1.18 -5.37 1.47
N ILE A 60 -2.51 -5.22 1.57
CA ILE A 60 -3.35 -6.06 2.45
C ILE A 60 -3.23 -7.53 2.01
N ALA A 61 -3.35 -7.82 0.72
CA ALA A 61 -3.23 -9.17 0.17
C ALA A 61 -1.87 -9.85 0.44
N GLU A 62 -0.80 -9.06 0.60
CA GLU A 62 0.54 -9.55 0.91
C GLU A 62 0.78 -9.70 2.42
N LYS A 63 0.21 -8.82 3.26
CA LYS A 63 0.58 -8.70 4.68
C LYS A 63 -0.47 -9.18 5.69
N CYS A 64 -1.72 -9.40 5.31
CA CYS A 64 -2.77 -9.80 6.27
C CYS A 64 -2.61 -11.22 6.84
N GLY A 65 -1.98 -12.14 6.09
CA GLY A 65 -1.79 -13.54 6.51
C GLY A 65 -3.07 -14.40 6.56
N VAL A 66 -4.25 -13.81 6.33
CA VAL A 66 -5.55 -14.49 6.36
C VAL A 66 -5.99 -14.81 4.91
N PRO A 67 -6.17 -16.09 4.51
CA PRO A 67 -6.41 -16.45 3.11
C PRO A 67 -7.69 -15.86 2.49
N SER A 68 -8.78 -15.73 3.24
CA SER A 68 -10.03 -15.12 2.77
C SER A 68 -9.84 -13.63 2.45
N MET A 69 -9.25 -12.88 3.38
CA MET A 69 -8.89 -11.47 3.22
C MET A 69 -7.92 -11.23 2.05
N GLN A 70 -6.95 -12.13 1.86
CA GLN A 70 -6.07 -12.07 0.70
C GLN A 70 -6.85 -12.17 -0.61
N LEU A 71 -7.74 -13.15 -0.73
CA LEU A 71 -8.52 -13.37 -1.95
C LEU A 71 -9.51 -12.23 -2.20
N GLU A 72 -10.16 -11.71 -1.16
CA GLU A 72 -11.04 -10.54 -1.24
C GLU A 72 -10.29 -9.28 -1.70
N ALA A 73 -9.13 -9.00 -1.10
CA ALA A 73 -8.32 -7.85 -1.51
C ALA A 73 -7.81 -7.98 -2.96
N LEU A 74 -7.46 -9.19 -3.41
CA LEU A 74 -7.08 -9.45 -4.81
C LEU A 74 -8.27 -9.27 -5.77
N ARG A 75 -9.46 -9.74 -5.39
CA ARG A 75 -10.72 -9.57 -6.14
C ARG A 75 -11.01 -8.08 -6.36
N MET A 76 -10.99 -7.29 -5.28
CA MET A 76 -11.18 -5.84 -5.35
C MET A 76 -10.09 -5.11 -6.13
N ALA A 77 -8.83 -5.58 -6.07
CA ALA A 77 -7.74 -5.00 -6.82
C ALA A 77 -7.92 -5.22 -8.33
N TYR A 78 -8.32 -6.43 -8.75
CA TYR A 78 -8.68 -6.75 -10.13
C TYR A 78 -9.78 -5.82 -10.65
N ASP A 79 -10.88 -5.67 -9.90
CA ASP A 79 -12.02 -4.81 -10.24
C ASP A 79 -11.61 -3.33 -10.40
N GLU A 80 -10.74 -2.83 -9.53
CA GLU A 80 -10.27 -1.44 -9.59
C GLU A 80 -9.24 -1.21 -10.72
N ILE A 81 -8.36 -2.17 -11.00
CA ILE A 81 -7.42 -2.11 -12.12
C ILE A 81 -8.17 -2.08 -13.46
N LYS A 82 -9.25 -2.87 -13.59
CA LYS A 82 -10.10 -2.95 -14.78
C LYS A 82 -10.78 -1.63 -15.17
N LYS A 83 -10.94 -0.70 -14.23
CA LYS A 83 -11.44 0.68 -14.47
C LYS A 83 -10.38 1.61 -15.06
N GLY A 84 -9.10 1.24 -14.93
CA GLY A 84 -7.95 1.98 -15.43
C GLY A 84 -7.40 1.43 -16.74
N GLU A 85 -6.12 1.74 -17.00
CA GLU A 85 -5.42 1.41 -18.25
C GLU A 85 -4.06 0.72 -18.00
N ASN A 86 -3.82 0.18 -16.80
CA ASN A 86 -2.55 -0.45 -16.46
C ASN A 86 -2.58 -1.97 -16.73
N THR A 87 -2.31 -2.36 -17.97
CA THR A 87 -2.29 -3.76 -18.42
C THR A 87 -1.21 -4.60 -17.74
N GLN A 88 -0.08 -4.00 -17.35
CA GLN A 88 0.98 -4.67 -16.61
C GLN A 88 0.52 -5.08 -15.20
N LEU A 89 -0.06 -4.14 -14.44
CA LEU A 89 -0.57 -4.41 -13.10
C LEU A 89 -1.76 -5.38 -13.11
N PHE A 90 -2.52 -5.41 -14.21
CA PHE A 90 -3.56 -6.40 -14.45
C PHE A 90 -3.00 -7.83 -14.55
N ARG A 91 -1.94 -8.03 -15.36
CA ARG A 91 -1.23 -9.33 -15.46
C ARG A 91 -0.66 -9.76 -14.10
N GLU A 92 -0.12 -8.81 -13.33
CA GLU A 92 0.43 -9.06 -11.99
C GLU A 92 -0.63 -9.48 -10.96
N VAL A 93 -1.83 -8.86 -10.95
CA VAL A 93 -2.89 -9.28 -10.00
C VAL A 93 -3.46 -10.65 -10.38
N ILE A 94 -3.61 -10.97 -11.67
CA ILE A 94 -4.04 -12.31 -12.11
C ILE A 94 -3.04 -13.38 -11.67
N ALA A 95 -1.74 -13.14 -11.83
CA ALA A 95 -0.69 -14.05 -11.37
C ALA A 95 -0.71 -14.25 -9.84
N LYS A 96 -1.12 -13.23 -9.07
CA LYS A 96 -1.34 -13.35 -7.61
C LYS A 96 -2.65 -14.07 -7.25
N ILE A 97 -3.69 -13.97 -8.09
CA ILE A 97 -4.96 -14.69 -7.91
C ILE A 97 -4.75 -16.19 -8.11
N ASP A 98 -3.95 -16.58 -9.12
CA ASP A 98 -3.57 -17.98 -9.39
C ASP A 98 -4.79 -18.92 -9.53
N GLY A 99 -5.80 -18.47 -10.29
CA GLY A 99 -7.05 -19.20 -10.52
C GLY A 99 -7.98 -19.36 -9.32
N ARG A 100 -7.58 -18.95 -8.10
CA ARG A 100 -8.31 -19.17 -6.84
C ARG A 100 -9.67 -18.47 -6.75
N LEU A 101 -9.95 -17.51 -7.64
CA LEU A 101 -11.24 -16.80 -7.76
C LEU A 101 -12.11 -17.31 -8.92
N GLY A 102 -11.70 -18.37 -9.63
CA GLY A 102 -12.41 -18.90 -10.80
C GLY A 102 -12.11 -18.15 -12.10
N PRO A 103 -12.79 -18.53 -13.21
CA PRO A 103 -12.45 -18.07 -14.55
C PRO A 103 -12.73 -16.58 -14.79
N ASP A 104 -13.73 -16.01 -14.11
CA ASP A 104 -14.15 -14.60 -14.29
C ASP A 104 -13.08 -13.60 -13.84
N TYR A 105 -12.15 -14.03 -12.99
CA TYR A 105 -11.01 -13.26 -12.50
C TYR A 105 -9.67 -13.69 -13.15
N GLY A 106 -9.75 -14.34 -14.32
CA GLY A 106 -8.62 -14.78 -15.12
C GLY A 106 -8.08 -13.72 -16.10
N PRO A 107 -7.17 -14.13 -17.01
CA PRO A 107 -6.66 -13.29 -18.08
C PRO A 107 -7.75 -12.79 -19.04
N ASP A 108 -7.67 -11.52 -19.39
CA ASP A 108 -8.48 -10.91 -20.46
C ASP A 108 -7.56 -10.19 -21.45
N ASN A 109 -7.14 -10.95 -22.47
CA ASN A 109 -6.27 -10.45 -23.53
C ASN A 109 -6.99 -9.41 -24.40
N ALA A 110 -8.29 -9.57 -24.65
CA ALA A 110 -9.06 -8.64 -25.48
C ALA A 110 -9.14 -7.24 -24.85
N TRP A 111 -9.34 -7.17 -23.52
CA TRP A 111 -9.24 -5.92 -22.78
C TRP A 111 -7.81 -5.36 -22.81
N ALA A 112 -6.79 -6.20 -22.58
CA ALA A 112 -5.40 -5.74 -22.57
C ALA A 112 -4.99 -5.13 -23.93
N ASP A 113 -5.25 -5.83 -25.04
CA ASP A 113 -4.96 -5.37 -26.40
C ASP A 113 -5.73 -4.07 -26.74
N ALA A 114 -6.98 -3.95 -26.29
CA ALA A 114 -7.79 -2.75 -26.51
C ALA A 114 -7.32 -1.54 -25.67
N VAL A 115 -6.76 -1.78 -24.49
CA VAL A 115 -6.12 -0.74 -23.65
C VAL A 115 -4.77 -0.34 -24.24
N ASP A 116 -3.90 -1.30 -24.55
CA ASP A 116 -2.55 -1.05 -25.09
C ASP A 116 -2.64 -0.28 -26.43
N ARG A 117 -3.58 -0.66 -27.32
CA ARG A 117 -3.87 0.10 -28.56
C ARG A 117 -4.32 1.54 -28.30
N ARG A 118 -5.20 1.76 -27.31
CA ARG A 118 -5.71 3.09 -26.97
C ARG A 118 -4.63 3.97 -26.33
N ALA A 119 -3.73 3.36 -25.55
CA ALA A 119 -2.58 4.05 -24.99
C ALA A 119 -1.64 4.57 -26.08
N GLU A 120 -1.31 3.74 -27.08
CA GLU A 120 -0.43 4.14 -28.18
C GLU A 120 -1.06 5.25 -29.04
N LEU A 121 -2.32 5.12 -29.46
CA LEU A 121 -3.03 6.18 -30.20
C LEU A 121 -3.10 7.51 -29.42
N ARG A 122 -3.22 7.46 -28.09
CA ARG A 122 -3.20 8.66 -27.24
C ARG A 122 -1.79 9.25 -27.15
N LYS A 123 -0.76 8.41 -27.08
CA LYS A 123 0.65 8.83 -27.10
C LYS A 123 1.01 9.52 -28.41
N GLU A 124 0.73 8.91 -29.56
CA GLU A 124 0.95 9.51 -30.89
C GLU A 124 0.26 10.88 -31.00
N LYS A 125 -0.98 11.00 -30.51
CA LYS A 125 -1.70 12.27 -30.48
C LYS A 125 -0.99 13.32 -29.61
N LEU A 126 -0.62 12.97 -28.39
CA LEU A 126 0.06 13.88 -27.45
C LEU A 126 1.45 14.30 -27.95
N GLU A 127 2.18 13.42 -28.63
CA GLU A 127 3.47 13.74 -29.26
C GLU A 127 3.29 14.75 -30.40
N ASN A 128 2.27 14.59 -31.24
CA ASN A 128 1.94 15.54 -32.30
C ASN A 128 1.51 16.92 -31.74
N GLU A 129 0.65 16.95 -30.72
CA GLU A 129 0.25 18.18 -30.03
C GLU A 129 1.46 18.88 -29.38
N LEU A 130 2.31 18.13 -28.66
CA LEU A 130 3.52 18.65 -28.03
C LEU A 130 4.51 19.22 -29.05
N ASN A 131 4.68 18.58 -30.21
CA ASN A 131 5.54 19.09 -31.27
C ASN A 131 5.00 20.42 -31.85
N ALA A 132 3.69 20.56 -32.02
CA ALA A 132 3.09 21.82 -32.45
C ALA A 132 3.35 22.96 -31.43
N TYR A 133 3.18 22.71 -30.13
CA TYR A 133 3.48 23.69 -29.06
C TYR A 133 4.97 24.02 -28.87
N ARG A 134 5.89 23.27 -29.50
CA ARG A 134 7.34 23.50 -29.41
C ARG A 134 7.94 24.22 -30.62
N VAL A 135 7.20 24.28 -31.73
CA VAL A 135 7.67 24.79 -33.03
C VAL A 135 6.94 26.08 -33.45
N GLY A 136 5.76 26.35 -32.87
CA GLY A 136 5.07 27.64 -32.94
C GLY A 136 5.45 28.59 -31.81
#